data_AF-A0A351EHN1-F1
#
_entry.id   AF-A0A351EHN1-F1
#
_cell.length_a   1.000
_cell.length_b   1.000
_cell.length_c   1.000
_cell.angle_alpha   90.00
_cell.angle_beta   90.00
_cell.angle_gamma   90.00
#
_symmetry.space_group_name_H-M   'P 1'
#
loop_
_entity.id
_entity.type
_entity.pdbx_description
1 polymer ?
#
loop_
_entity_poly.entity_id
_entity_poly.type
_entity_poly.pdbx_seq_one_letter_code
_entity_poly.pdbx_strand_id
1 'polypeptide(L)'
;MERVDEWLDYASPDVLLMQETKMSQDQFPEEHYERLGYESVHCGEGRWNGVAILSKVGLEDPVSGFADGAEADPEARIISATCAGIRVTSVYVP
;
A
#
# COMPACT_ATOMS: atom_id res chain seq x y z
N MET A 1 -13.58 -6.50 1.39
CA MET A 1 -12.22 -6.90 1.82
C MET A 1 -12.15 -8.28 2.43
N GLU A 2 -13.26 -8.95 2.71
CA GLU A 2 -13.32 -10.28 3.35
C GLU A 2 -12.24 -11.28 2.86
N ARG A 3 -12.03 -11.41 1.54
CA ARG A 3 -11.00 -12.31 0.99
C ARG A 3 -9.55 -11.91 1.34
N VAL A 4 -9.27 -10.61 1.44
CA VAL A 4 -7.94 -10.12 1.82
C VAL A 4 -7.72 -10.40 3.30
N ASP A 5 -8.74 -10.19 4.14
CA ASP A 5 -8.66 -10.47 5.58
C ASP A 5 -8.44 -11.96 5.86
N GLU A 6 -9.20 -12.84 5.19
CA GLU A 6 -9.02 -14.29 5.26
C GLU A 6 -7.60 -14.71 4.85
N TRP A 7 -7.06 -14.10 3.80
CA TRP A 7 -5.72 -14.39 3.34
C TRP A 7 -4.64 -13.84 4.29
N LEU A 8 -4.84 -12.67 4.87
CA LEU A 8 -3.93 -12.08 5.86
C LEU A 8 -3.87 -12.92 7.14
N ASP A 9 -5.00 -13.51 7.57
CA ASP A 9 -5.04 -14.44 8.70
C ASP A 9 -4.24 -15.71 8.37
N TYR A 10 -4.52 -16.33 7.22
CA TYR A 10 -3.85 -17.56 6.77
C TYR A 10 -2.34 -17.39 6.52
N ALA A 11 -1.95 -16.41 5.72
CA ALA A 11 -0.58 -16.24 5.25
C ALA A 11 0.27 -15.44 6.25
N SER A 12 -0.36 -14.53 7.01
CA SER A 12 0.30 -13.66 7.99
C SER A 12 1.62 -13.05 7.52
N PRO A 13 1.69 -12.43 6.32
CA PRO A 13 2.95 -11.90 5.78
C PRO A 13 3.49 -10.74 6.62
N ASP A 14 4.81 -10.55 6.60
CA ASP A 14 5.43 -9.36 7.18
C ASP A 14 5.09 -8.09 6.40
N VAL A 15 5.03 -8.20 5.06
CA VAL A 15 4.74 -7.10 4.14
C VAL A 15 3.82 -7.61 3.01
N LEU A 16 2.74 -6.87 2.72
CA LEU A 16 1.86 -7.10 1.56
C LEU A 16 1.84 -5.86 0.66
N LEU A 17 2.10 -6.05 -0.63
CA LEU A 17 1.97 -5.01 -1.66
C LEU A 17 0.69 -5.26 -2.46
N MET A 18 -0.16 -4.24 -2.55
CA MET A 18 -1.45 -4.31 -3.24
C MET A 18 -1.47 -3.40 -4.46
N GLN A 19 -2.17 -3.83 -5.50
CA GLN A 19 -2.42 -3.09 -6.73
C GLN A 19 -3.92 -3.14 -7.07
N GLU A 20 -4.35 -2.23 -7.95
CA GLU A 20 -5.75 -2.07 -8.37
C GLU A 20 -6.73 -1.90 -7.20
N THR A 21 -6.34 -1.18 -6.14
CA THR A 21 -7.23 -0.98 -4.98
C THR A 21 -8.52 -0.27 -5.35
N LYS A 22 -8.51 0.62 -6.37
CA LYS A 22 -9.67 1.39 -6.85
C LYS A 22 -10.42 2.08 -5.69
N MET A 23 -9.65 2.69 -4.81
CA MET A 23 -10.10 3.43 -3.63
C MET A 23 -9.41 4.79 -3.65
N SER A 24 -10.08 5.83 -3.15
CA SER A 24 -9.44 7.08 -2.81
C SER A 24 -8.76 6.93 -1.46
N GLN A 25 -7.89 7.88 -1.09
CA GLN A 25 -7.29 7.89 0.24
C GLN A 25 -8.35 7.78 1.36
N ASP A 26 -9.42 8.56 1.28
CA ASP A 26 -10.50 8.56 2.29
C ASP A 26 -11.32 7.25 2.33
N GLN A 27 -11.30 6.47 1.26
CA GLN A 27 -11.98 5.17 1.18
C GLN A 27 -11.07 4.02 1.64
N PHE A 28 -9.76 4.26 1.68
CA PHE A 28 -8.80 3.23 2.06
C PHE A 28 -8.95 2.93 3.57
N PRO A 29 -9.06 1.65 3.95
CA PRO A 29 -9.47 1.28 5.31
C PRO A 29 -8.26 1.08 6.22
N GLU A 30 -7.49 2.15 6.42
CA GLU A 30 -6.27 2.17 7.24
C GLU A 30 -6.52 1.65 8.67
N GLU A 31 -7.52 2.17 9.37
CA GLU A 31 -7.85 1.74 10.74
C GLU A 31 -8.21 0.24 10.83
N HIS A 32 -8.74 -0.34 9.75
CA HIS A 32 -9.05 -1.77 9.72
C HIS A 32 -7.77 -2.60 9.69
N TYR A 33 -6.82 -2.23 8.85
CA TYR A 33 -5.52 -2.92 8.79
C TYR A 33 -4.69 -2.67 10.06
N GLU A 34 -4.77 -1.49 10.66
CA GLU A 34 -4.15 -1.20 11.95
C GLU A 34 -4.66 -2.15 13.05
N ARG A 35 -5.98 -2.39 13.12
CA ARG A 35 -6.56 -3.37 14.06
C ARG A 35 -6.10 -4.81 13.80
N LEU A 36 -5.70 -5.13 12.57
CA LEU A 36 -5.10 -6.43 12.19
C LEU A 36 -3.58 -6.46 12.45
N GLY A 37 -3.01 -5.39 13.00
CA GLY A 37 -1.59 -5.28 13.34
C GLY A 37 -0.69 -4.84 12.18
N TYR A 38 -1.26 -4.26 11.12
CA TYR A 38 -0.50 -3.73 9.98
C TYR A 38 -0.54 -2.20 9.97
N GLU A 39 0.63 -1.58 9.92
CA GLU A 39 0.76 -0.22 9.40
C GLU A 39 0.49 -0.23 7.90
N SER A 40 -0.06 0.85 7.36
CA SER A 40 -0.41 0.91 5.95
C SER A 40 -0.13 2.26 5.32
N VAL A 41 0.21 2.25 4.04
CA VAL A 41 0.21 3.44 3.20
C VAL A 41 -0.46 3.13 1.87
N HIS A 42 -1.18 4.11 1.34
CA HIS A 42 -1.97 3.99 0.12
C HIS A 42 -1.74 5.20 -0.79
N CYS A 43 -1.88 4.97 -2.09
CA CYS A 43 -1.95 6.01 -3.11
C CYS A 43 -3.05 5.61 -4.10
N GLY A 44 -4.11 6.42 -4.22
CA GLY A 44 -5.22 6.15 -5.13
C GLY A 44 -6.26 7.27 -5.20
N GLU A 45 -6.97 7.34 -6.33
CA GLU A 45 -7.97 8.38 -6.65
C GLU A 45 -9.42 7.86 -6.70
N GLY A 46 -9.69 6.61 -6.28
CA GLY A 46 -11.05 6.07 -6.14
C GLY A 46 -11.62 5.32 -7.33
N ARG A 47 -11.29 5.68 -8.56
CA ARG A 47 -11.90 5.03 -9.74
C ARG A 47 -10.97 4.07 -10.48
N TRP A 48 -9.71 4.43 -10.57
CA TRP A 48 -8.71 3.74 -11.38
C TRP A 48 -7.50 3.40 -10.54
N ASN A 49 -6.79 2.34 -10.95
CA ASN A 49 -5.49 1.95 -10.38
C ASN A 49 -5.53 1.87 -8.84
N GLY A 50 -4.51 2.45 -8.20
CA GLY A 50 -4.33 2.49 -6.76
C GLY A 50 -3.40 1.38 -6.28
N VAL A 51 -2.48 1.77 -5.42
CA VAL A 51 -1.45 0.90 -4.84
C VAL A 51 -1.35 1.12 -3.35
N ALA A 52 -1.04 0.05 -2.61
CA ALA A 52 -0.84 0.12 -1.17
C ALA A 52 0.26 -0.82 -0.70
N ILE A 53 0.74 -0.54 0.50
CA ILE A 53 1.70 -1.34 1.26
C ILE A 53 1.08 -1.54 2.65
N LEU A 54 0.99 -2.79 3.09
CA LEU A 54 0.73 -3.15 4.48
C LEU A 54 2.01 -3.74 5.08
N SER A 55 2.35 -3.38 6.31
CA SER A 55 3.53 -3.89 7.01
C SER A 55 3.26 -4.17 8.49
N LYS A 56 3.64 -5.37 8.97
CA LYS A 56 3.70 -5.72 10.40
C LYS A 56 5.01 -5.31 11.06
N VAL A 57 6.02 -4.97 10.26
CA VAL A 57 7.42 -4.79 10.69
C VAL A 57 7.88 -3.33 10.53
N GLY A 58 6.93 -2.40 10.66
CA GLY A 58 7.11 -0.96 10.52
C GLY A 58 7.03 -0.48 9.06
N LEU A 59 6.68 0.79 8.89
CA LEU A 59 6.53 1.45 7.61
C LEU A 59 7.16 2.85 7.68
N GLU A 60 8.33 3.00 7.07
CA GLU A 60 9.11 4.23 7.12
C GLU A 60 9.23 4.90 5.75
N ASP A 61 9.25 6.23 5.77
CA ASP A 61 9.60 7.07 4.62
C ASP A 61 8.79 6.75 3.34
N PRO A 62 7.44 6.78 3.40
CA PRO A 62 6.62 6.47 2.24
C PRO A 62 6.73 7.54 1.15
N VAL A 63 6.89 7.11 -0.10
CA VAL A 63 7.00 7.99 -1.27
C VAL A 63 6.15 7.42 -2.41
N SER A 64 5.20 8.23 -2.89
CA SER A 64 4.42 7.95 -4.09
C SER A 64 5.16 8.44 -5.35
N GLY A 65 4.91 7.76 -6.48
CA GLY A 65 5.65 8.01 -7.74
C GLY A 65 7.03 7.34 -7.77
N PHE A 66 7.90 7.82 -8.66
CA PHE A 66 9.21 7.20 -8.94
C PHE A 66 10.26 7.40 -7.85
N ALA A 67 9.94 8.13 -6.78
CA ALA A 67 10.87 8.47 -5.69
C ALA A 67 12.17 9.15 -6.18
N ASP A 68 12.07 9.90 -7.29
CA ASP A 68 13.16 10.65 -7.93
C ASP A 68 13.13 12.15 -7.59
N GLY A 69 12.23 12.56 -6.69
CA GLY A 69 12.01 13.95 -6.29
C GLY A 69 11.15 14.74 -7.27
N ALA A 70 10.60 14.11 -8.31
CA ALA A 70 9.57 14.70 -9.16
C ALA A 70 8.20 14.69 -8.45
N GLU A 71 7.20 15.34 -9.07
CA GLU A 71 5.82 15.27 -8.59
C GLU A 71 5.33 13.81 -8.54
N ALA A 72 4.44 13.53 -7.60
CA ALA A 72 3.86 12.20 -7.43
C ALA A 72 3.19 11.73 -8.73
N ASP A 73 3.23 10.42 -8.97
CA ASP A 73 2.60 9.82 -10.15
C ASP A 73 1.09 10.13 -10.16
N PRO A 74 0.59 10.91 -11.15
CA PRO A 74 -0.80 11.31 -11.20
C PRO A 74 -1.74 10.11 -11.47
N GLU A 75 -1.20 8.96 -11.89
CA GLU A 75 -2.02 7.78 -12.15
C GLU A 75 -2.10 6.83 -10.94
N ALA A 76 -1.46 7.16 -9.82
CA ALA A 76 -1.46 6.36 -8.59
C ALA A 76 -1.06 4.90 -8.82
N ARG A 77 0.06 4.67 -9.51
CA ARG A 77 0.57 3.34 -9.87
C ARG A 77 1.82 2.93 -9.11
N ILE A 78 2.46 3.85 -8.40
CA ILE A 78 3.74 3.58 -7.73
C ILE A 78 3.71 4.13 -6.31
N ILE A 79 4.06 3.27 -5.37
CA ILE A 79 4.35 3.68 -3.99
C ILE A 79 5.48 2.84 -3.41
N SER A 80 6.37 3.48 -2.68
CA SER A 80 7.50 2.86 -2.00
C SER A 80 7.52 3.17 -0.52
N ALA A 81 7.99 2.24 0.30
CA ALA A 81 8.23 2.43 1.74
C ALA A 81 9.37 1.52 2.20
N THR A 82 9.98 1.86 3.33
CA THR A 82 10.98 1.00 3.99
C THR A 82 10.31 0.19 5.08
N CYS A 83 10.42 -1.14 5.01
CA CYS A 83 9.88 -2.07 6.01
C CYS A 83 11.03 -2.92 6.55
N ALA A 84 11.26 -2.90 7.87
CA ALA A 84 12.40 -3.58 8.50
C ALA A 84 13.76 -3.33 7.81
N GLY A 85 14.01 -2.08 7.38
CA GLY A 85 15.24 -1.69 6.68
C GLY A 85 15.32 -2.10 5.20
N ILE A 86 14.27 -2.69 4.63
CA ILE A 86 14.18 -3.07 3.22
C ILE A 86 13.24 -2.10 2.49
N ARG A 87 13.75 -1.45 1.44
CA ARG A 87 12.91 -0.63 0.56
C ARG A 87 12.10 -1.53 -0.36
N VAL A 88 10.78 -1.44 -0.26
CA VAL A 88 9.82 -2.14 -1.13
C VAL A 88 9.06 -1.14 -1.98
N THR A 89 8.64 -1.57 -3.17
CA THR A 89 7.87 -0.74 -4.11
C THR A 89 6.73 -1.55 -4.70
N SER A 90 5.50 -1.08 -4.52
CA SER A 90 4.33 -1.59 -5.24
C SER A 90 4.21 -0.82 -6.55
N VAL A 91 4.21 -1.54 -7.69
CA VAL A 91 4.10 -0.97 -9.04
C VAL A 91 2.97 -1.65 -9.79
N TYR A 92 2.05 -0.86 -10.35
CA TYR A 92 1.02 -1.33 -11.27
C TYR A 92 1.33 -0.86 -12.69
N VAL A 93 1.96 -1.73 -13.49
CA VAL A 93 2.31 -1.44 -14.90
C VAL A 93 1.11 -1.77 -15.80
N PRO A 94 0.75 -0.90 -16.77
CA PRO A 94 -0.33 -1.16 -17.73
C PRO A 94 -0.06 -2.31 -18.71
#